data_AF-A0A3B8HTA0-F1
#
_entry.id   AF-A0A3B8HTA0-F1
#
_cell.length_a   1.000
_cell.length_b   1.000
_cell.length_c   1.000
_cell.angle_alpha   90.00
_cell.angle_beta   90.00
_cell.angle_gamma   90.00
#
_symmetry.space_group_name_H-M   'P 1'
#
loop_
_entity.id
_entity.type
_entity.pdbx_description
1 polymer ?
#
loop_
_entity_poly.entity_id
_entity_poly.type
_entity_poly.pdbx_seq_one_letter_code
_entity_poly.pdbx_strand_id
1 'polypeptide(L)'
;MDNYESRYQRYEPREDQAKTPIDAGDFFVKESIRQNSFWLRIMQEHALFIRLGLPCDETALIREARKLEELFRGLREELKRLPHRQQALRRFNDEVIAALGKIIDYKSMVLKRLITCDLGGSNYPLLIDHIRREAIRFRVILLRLQNGIKVPLAEQALQEEIFWLRIMGEHALFIAHLLDPSERPLIKQSVQFAEDFETLRLQA
;
A
#
# COMPACT_ATOMS: atom_id res chain seq x y z
N MET A 1 -3.11 39.83 57.28
CA MET A 1 -2.92 39.50 55.86
C MET A 1 -2.18 38.19 55.84
N ASP A 2 -2.93 37.10 56.04
CA ASP A 2 -2.39 35.76 56.16
C ASP A 2 -2.35 35.12 54.78
N ASN A 3 -1.17 34.61 54.44
CA ASN A 3 -0.82 34.20 53.09
C ASN A 3 -1.37 32.78 52.82
N TYR A 4 -2.13 32.69 51.74
CA TYR A 4 -2.78 31.50 51.23
C TYR A 4 -1.75 30.42 50.86
N GLU A 5 -2.07 29.18 51.23
CA GLU A 5 -1.38 27.96 50.80
C GLU A 5 -1.18 27.90 49.28
N SER A 6 -0.03 27.40 48.85
CA SER A 6 0.11 26.78 47.53
C SER A 6 0.91 25.49 47.64
N ARG A 7 0.16 24.38 47.65
CA ARG A 7 0.62 23.02 47.42
C ARG A 7 1.21 22.93 46.01
N TYR A 8 2.53 22.96 45.90
CA TYR A 8 3.24 22.38 44.77
C TYR A 8 4.02 21.16 45.25
N GLN A 9 3.33 20.03 45.28
CA GLN A 9 3.96 18.72 45.42
C GLN A 9 4.72 18.47 44.11
N ARG A 10 6.04 18.38 44.22
CA ARG A 10 6.96 18.14 43.11
C ARG A 10 6.58 16.81 42.45
N TYR A 11 6.13 16.86 41.19
CA TYR A 11 5.87 15.65 40.41
C TYR A 11 7.23 15.05 40.04
N GLU A 12 7.66 14.00 40.74
CA GLU A 12 8.81 13.20 40.32
C GLU A 12 8.38 12.30 39.15
N PRO A 13 9.03 12.38 37.98
CA PRO A 13 8.76 11.45 36.90
C PRO A 13 9.12 10.05 37.39
N ARG A 14 8.16 9.12 37.34
CA ARG A 14 8.49 7.70 37.49
C ARG A 14 9.49 7.35 36.40
N GLU A 15 10.60 6.73 36.80
CA GLU A 15 11.53 6.10 35.87
C GLU A 15 10.74 5.25 34.89
N ASP A 16 10.75 5.69 33.63
CA ASP A 16 10.12 4.98 32.53
C ASP A 16 10.83 3.63 32.45
N GLN A 17 10.13 2.57 32.87
CA GLN A 17 10.64 1.21 32.78
C GLN A 17 10.97 0.98 31.31
N ALA A 18 12.27 1.02 31.00
CA ALA A 18 12.78 0.85 29.66
C ALA A 18 12.12 -0.38 29.05
N LYS A 19 11.22 -0.14 28.08
CA LYS A 19 10.69 -1.20 27.23
C LYS A 19 11.89 -1.98 26.72
N THR A 20 11.91 -3.27 27.03
CA THR A 20 12.92 -4.22 26.59
C THR A 20 13.18 -3.96 25.11
N PRO A 21 14.44 -3.86 24.65
CA PRO A 21 14.72 -3.62 23.23
C PRO A 21 13.97 -4.67 22.43
N ILE A 22 13.05 -4.25 21.55
CA ILE A 22 12.36 -5.19 20.66
C ILE A 22 13.47 -5.95 19.95
N ASP A 23 13.52 -7.28 20.13
CA ASP A 23 14.49 -8.12 19.44
C ASP A 23 14.36 -7.83 17.94
N ALA A 24 15.45 -7.40 17.31
CA ALA A 24 15.47 -7.05 15.90
C ALA A 24 15.03 -8.25 15.03
N GLY A 25 15.27 -9.48 15.51
CA GLY A 25 14.75 -10.71 14.90
C GLY A 25 13.23 -10.80 14.96
N ASP A 26 12.64 -10.58 16.13
CA ASP A 26 11.19 -10.58 16.36
C ASP A 26 10.47 -9.49 15.56
N PHE A 27 11.02 -8.27 15.51
CA PHE A 27 10.48 -7.18 14.69
C PHE A 27 10.46 -7.53 13.19
N PHE A 28 11.58 -8.05 12.66
CA PHE A 28 11.67 -8.42 11.24
C PHE A 28 10.63 -9.47 10.86
N VAL A 29 10.45 -10.50 11.70
CA VAL A 29 9.49 -11.58 11.45
C VAL A 29 8.07 -11.03 11.43
N LYS A 30 7.69 -10.27 12.46
CA LYS A 30 6.35 -9.67 12.57
C LYS A 30 6.04 -8.73 11.42
N GLU A 31 6.96 -7.84 11.10
CA GLU A 31 6.75 -6.84 10.04
C GLU A 31 6.73 -7.47 8.65
N SER A 32 7.56 -8.49 8.39
CA SER A 32 7.52 -9.24 7.12
C SER A 32 6.16 -9.90 6.92
N ILE A 33 5.64 -10.58 7.95
CA ILE A 33 4.33 -11.24 7.87
C ILE A 33 3.23 -10.19 7.65
N ARG A 34 3.24 -9.09 8.41
CA ARG A 34 2.25 -8.02 8.32
C ARG A 34 2.17 -7.42 6.92
N GLN A 35 3.33 -7.01 6.37
CA GLN A 35 3.40 -6.37 5.05
C GLN A 35 2.99 -7.34 3.94
N ASN A 36 3.49 -8.57 3.95
CA ASN A 36 3.11 -9.57 2.95
C ASN A 36 1.62 -9.93 3.04
N SER A 37 1.06 -10.08 4.24
CA SER A 37 -0.36 -10.44 4.42
C SER A 37 -1.30 -9.40 3.82
N PHE A 38 -0.95 -8.11 3.99
CA PHE A 38 -1.72 -6.99 3.45
C PHE A 38 -1.55 -6.88 1.93
N TRP A 39 -0.32 -6.72 1.46
CA TRP A 39 -0.07 -6.31 0.07
C TRP A 39 -0.20 -7.43 -0.95
N LEU A 40 0.07 -8.70 -0.59
CA LEU A 40 -0.08 -9.79 -1.56
C LEU A 40 -1.54 -9.96 -2.00
N ARG A 41 -2.50 -9.72 -1.09
CA ARG A 41 -3.93 -9.68 -1.43
C ARG A 41 -4.22 -8.56 -2.43
N ILE A 42 -3.74 -7.36 -2.14
CA ILE A 42 -3.94 -6.19 -2.98
C ILE A 42 -3.35 -6.41 -4.38
N MET A 43 -2.13 -6.96 -4.49
CA MET A 43 -1.51 -7.24 -5.79
C MET A 43 -2.25 -8.31 -6.59
N GLN A 44 -2.82 -9.32 -5.93
CA GLN A 44 -3.71 -10.29 -6.57
C GLN A 44 -4.97 -9.60 -7.12
N GLU A 45 -5.65 -8.80 -6.30
CA GLU A 45 -6.88 -8.09 -6.68
C GLU A 45 -6.63 -7.09 -7.80
N HIS A 46 -5.48 -6.40 -7.81
CA HIS A 46 -5.06 -5.54 -8.91
C HIS A 46 -4.93 -6.26 -10.25
N ALA A 47 -4.35 -7.47 -10.26
CA ALA A 47 -4.25 -8.25 -11.49
C ALA A 47 -5.65 -8.62 -12.02
N LEU A 48 -6.58 -8.94 -11.13
CA LEU A 48 -8.00 -9.14 -11.46
C LEU A 48 -8.64 -7.86 -12.02
N PHE A 49 -8.50 -6.71 -11.35
CA PHE A 49 -9.12 -5.46 -11.77
C PHE A 49 -8.63 -5.00 -13.14
N ILE A 50 -7.31 -5.03 -13.38
CA ILE A 50 -6.74 -4.73 -14.71
C ILE A 50 -7.37 -5.64 -15.75
N ARG A 51 -7.45 -6.95 -15.48
CA ARG A 51 -7.99 -7.94 -16.41
C ARG A 51 -9.44 -7.65 -16.78
N LEU A 52 -10.25 -7.19 -15.84
CA LEU A 52 -11.66 -6.87 -16.10
C LEU A 52 -11.82 -5.63 -16.99
N GLY A 53 -10.84 -4.72 -17.00
CA GLY A 53 -10.86 -3.52 -17.85
C GLY A 53 -10.19 -3.66 -19.21
N LEU A 54 -9.65 -4.85 -19.56
CA LEU A 54 -9.00 -5.08 -20.86
C LEU A 54 -10.03 -5.45 -21.95
N PRO A 55 -9.82 -5.01 -23.20
CA PRO A 55 -10.55 -5.53 -24.36
C PRO A 55 -10.43 -7.05 -24.51
N CYS A 56 -11.49 -7.72 -24.97
CA CYS A 56 -11.53 -9.18 -25.07
C CYS A 56 -10.51 -9.78 -26.07
N ASP A 57 -10.10 -8.99 -27.06
CA ASP A 57 -9.12 -9.35 -28.09
C ASP A 57 -7.66 -9.20 -27.63
N GLU A 58 -7.41 -8.52 -26.51
CA GLU A 58 -6.10 -8.42 -25.84
C GLU A 58 -5.72 -9.70 -25.09
N THR A 59 -5.80 -10.84 -25.78
CA THR A 59 -5.70 -12.17 -25.17
C THR A 59 -4.34 -12.41 -24.48
N ALA A 60 -3.27 -11.78 -24.98
CA ALA A 60 -1.93 -11.88 -24.37
C ALA A 60 -1.89 -11.19 -23.00
N LEU A 61 -2.38 -9.95 -22.91
CA LEU A 61 -2.46 -9.21 -21.65
C LEU A 61 -3.41 -9.89 -20.65
N ILE A 62 -4.55 -10.40 -21.12
CA ILE A 62 -5.48 -11.16 -20.27
C ILE A 62 -4.81 -12.41 -19.68
N ARG A 63 -4.05 -13.16 -20.48
CA ARG A 63 -3.31 -14.34 -20.01
C ARG A 63 -2.23 -13.95 -19.00
N GLU A 64 -1.53 -12.85 -19.22
CA GLU A 64 -0.51 -12.36 -18.29
C GLU A 64 -1.12 -11.91 -16.96
N ALA A 65 -2.22 -11.16 -16.99
CA ALA A 65 -2.95 -10.76 -15.80
C ALA A 65 -3.42 -11.98 -14.97
N ARG A 66 -3.93 -13.02 -15.63
CA ARG A 66 -4.28 -14.29 -14.95
C ARG A 66 -3.07 -14.91 -14.28
N LYS A 67 -1.94 -15.05 -14.98
CA LYS A 67 -0.72 -15.61 -14.38
C LYS A 67 -0.25 -14.82 -13.16
N LEU A 68 -0.35 -13.49 -13.19
CA LEU A 68 -0.03 -12.64 -12.04
C LEU A 68 -1.02 -12.84 -10.90
N GLU A 69 -2.33 -12.91 -11.18
CA GLU A 69 -3.36 -13.23 -10.18
C GLU A 69 -3.05 -14.57 -9.47
N GLU A 70 -2.71 -15.61 -10.24
CA GLU A 70 -2.35 -16.93 -9.72
C GLU A 70 -1.03 -16.91 -8.93
N LEU A 71 -0.03 -16.15 -9.40
CA LEU A 71 1.25 -15.96 -8.72
C LEU A 71 1.05 -15.36 -7.32
N PHE A 72 0.34 -14.23 -7.22
CA PHE A 72 0.10 -13.58 -5.93
C PHE A 72 -0.81 -14.42 -5.03
N ARG A 73 -1.80 -15.12 -5.58
CA ARG A 73 -2.59 -16.10 -4.83
C ARG A 73 -1.69 -17.20 -4.24
N GLY A 74 -0.77 -17.76 -5.03
CA GLY A 74 0.18 -18.77 -4.59
C GLY A 74 1.06 -18.27 -3.43
N LEU A 75 1.63 -17.07 -3.56
CA LEU A 75 2.45 -16.44 -2.51
C LEU A 75 1.65 -16.21 -1.22
N ARG A 76 0.36 -15.83 -1.31
CA ARG A 76 -0.50 -15.70 -0.12
C ARG A 76 -0.72 -17.03 0.59
N GLU A 77 -0.99 -18.09 -0.16
CA GLU A 77 -1.20 -19.42 0.42
C GLU A 77 0.11 -20.01 0.96
N GLU A 78 1.25 -19.68 0.38
CA GLU A 78 2.56 -20.04 0.91
C GLU A 78 2.85 -19.32 2.24
N LEU A 79 2.62 -18.01 2.32
CA LEU A 79 2.83 -17.23 3.55
C LEU A 79 2.10 -17.84 4.75
N LYS A 80 0.87 -18.32 4.57
CA LYS A 80 0.07 -18.98 5.62
C LYS A 80 0.71 -20.26 6.18
N ARG A 81 1.53 -20.94 5.36
CA ARG A 81 2.20 -22.20 5.71
C ARG A 81 3.66 -21.99 6.10
N LEU A 82 4.18 -20.78 5.93
CA LEU A 82 5.57 -20.48 6.13
C LEU A 82 5.93 -20.52 7.62
N PRO A 83 7.04 -21.18 8.02
CA PRO A 83 7.52 -21.11 9.39
C PRO A 83 7.84 -19.66 9.77
N HIS A 84 7.45 -19.23 10.97
CA HIS A 84 7.75 -17.89 11.50
C HIS A 84 9.22 -17.77 11.96
N ARG A 85 10.14 -18.09 11.04
CA ARG A 85 11.59 -18.04 11.25
C ARG A 85 12.18 -17.00 10.32
N GLN A 86 13.12 -16.21 10.83
CA GLN A 86 13.74 -15.11 10.09
C GLN A 86 14.31 -15.54 8.73
N GLN A 87 15.03 -16.68 8.67
CA GLN A 87 15.62 -17.16 7.42
C GLN A 87 14.58 -17.55 6.37
N ALA A 88 13.46 -18.17 6.79
CA ALA A 88 12.37 -18.53 5.89
C ALA A 88 11.71 -17.28 5.30
N LEU A 89 11.44 -16.28 6.15
CA LEU A 89 10.86 -15.01 5.71
C LEU A 89 11.79 -14.18 4.84
N ARG A 90 13.12 -14.23 5.06
CA ARG A 90 14.07 -13.56 4.16
C ARG A 90 14.00 -14.09 2.73
N ARG A 91 13.97 -15.42 2.57
CA ARG A 91 13.83 -16.06 1.25
C ARG A 91 12.48 -15.72 0.62
N PHE A 92 11.42 -15.84 1.40
CA PHE A 92 10.08 -15.49 0.94
C PHE A 92 9.97 -14.02 0.50
N ASN A 93 10.54 -13.08 1.27
CA ASN A 93 10.58 -11.67 0.88
C ASN A 93 11.32 -11.45 -0.45
N ASP A 94 12.44 -12.16 -0.69
CA ASP A 94 13.18 -12.05 -1.96
C ASP A 94 12.34 -12.56 -3.14
N GLU A 95 11.59 -13.64 -2.97
CA GLU A 95 10.64 -14.16 -3.95
C GLU A 95 9.51 -13.18 -4.25
N VAL A 96 8.95 -12.56 -3.20
CA VAL A 96 7.92 -11.52 -3.35
C VAL A 96 8.49 -10.28 -4.05
N ILE A 97 9.71 -9.85 -3.73
CA ILE A 97 10.38 -8.74 -4.42
C ILE A 97 10.51 -9.01 -5.92
N ALA A 98 10.85 -10.24 -6.31
CA ALA A 98 10.92 -10.65 -7.71
C ALA A 98 9.53 -10.65 -8.38
N ALA A 99 8.50 -11.15 -7.69
CA ALA A 99 7.12 -11.10 -8.17
C ALA A 99 6.61 -9.66 -8.34
N LEU A 100 7.00 -8.75 -7.43
CA LEU A 100 6.68 -7.33 -7.53
C LEU A 100 7.31 -6.67 -8.76
N GLY A 101 8.53 -7.07 -9.14
CA GLY A 101 9.14 -6.63 -10.40
C GLY A 101 8.24 -6.95 -11.60
N LYS A 102 7.75 -8.19 -11.69
CA LYS A 102 6.87 -8.64 -12.79
C LYS A 102 5.59 -7.81 -12.89
N ILE A 103 4.88 -7.59 -11.78
CA ILE A 103 3.62 -6.81 -11.83
C ILE A 103 3.86 -5.31 -12.04
N ILE A 104 4.99 -4.75 -11.58
CA ILE A 104 5.36 -3.37 -11.85
C ILE A 104 5.62 -3.19 -13.35
N ASP A 105 6.36 -4.10 -13.97
CA ASP A 105 6.64 -4.07 -15.41
C ASP A 105 5.35 -4.21 -16.22
N TYR A 106 4.50 -5.17 -15.85
CA TYR A 106 3.17 -5.35 -16.46
C TYR A 106 2.31 -4.09 -16.37
N LYS A 107 2.19 -3.49 -15.17
CA LYS A 107 1.45 -2.23 -14.97
C LYS A 107 2.04 -1.07 -15.77
N SER A 108 3.37 -1.00 -15.87
CA SER A 108 4.07 0.03 -16.67
C SER A 108 3.79 -0.13 -18.16
N MET A 109 3.77 -1.36 -18.66
CA MET A 109 3.42 -1.68 -20.05
C MET A 109 1.97 -1.31 -20.37
N VAL A 110 1.03 -1.73 -19.52
CA VAL A 110 -0.40 -1.39 -19.69
C VAL A 110 -0.60 0.13 -19.67
N LEU A 111 0.01 0.83 -18.70
CA LEU A 111 -0.06 2.29 -18.63
C LEU A 111 0.48 2.94 -19.90
N LYS A 112 1.66 2.50 -20.38
CA LYS A 112 2.26 3.01 -21.60
C LYS A 112 1.31 2.87 -22.79
N ARG A 113 0.74 1.68 -23.00
CA ARG A 113 -0.19 1.46 -24.13
C ARG A 113 -1.46 2.30 -24.01
N LEU A 114 -2.00 2.50 -22.81
CA LEU A 114 -3.15 3.39 -22.59
C LEU A 114 -2.83 4.84 -22.97
N ILE A 115 -1.70 5.40 -22.49
CA ILE A 115 -1.35 6.81 -22.73
C ILE A 115 -0.85 7.08 -24.16
N THR A 116 -0.43 6.04 -24.90
CA THR A 116 -0.10 6.14 -26.33
C THR A 116 -1.26 5.73 -27.23
N CYS A 117 -2.47 5.55 -26.69
CA CYS A 117 -3.68 5.17 -27.42
C CYS A 117 -3.56 3.85 -28.20
N ASP A 118 -2.70 2.94 -27.74
CA ASP A 118 -2.44 1.61 -28.32
C ASP A 118 -3.20 0.49 -27.57
N LEU A 119 -3.99 0.85 -26.56
CA LEU A 119 -4.81 -0.08 -25.80
C LEU A 119 -6.14 0.61 -25.43
N GLY A 120 -7.25 -0.04 -25.77
CA GLY A 120 -8.59 0.39 -25.37
C GLY A 120 -9.02 -0.18 -24.01
N GLY A 121 -10.33 -0.27 -23.80
CA GLY A 121 -10.94 -0.84 -22.59
C GLY A 121 -11.40 0.22 -21.60
N SER A 122 -11.58 -0.19 -20.34
CA SER A 122 -12.15 0.65 -19.28
C SER A 122 -11.20 0.96 -18.12
N ASN A 123 -9.94 0.52 -18.22
CA ASN A 123 -8.91 0.88 -17.25
C ASN A 123 -8.54 2.36 -17.36
N TYR A 124 -8.79 3.15 -16.30
CA TYR A 124 -8.33 4.52 -16.23
C TYR A 124 -6.79 4.58 -16.17
N PRO A 125 -6.10 5.43 -16.95
CA PRO A 125 -4.65 5.59 -16.84
C PRO A 125 -4.21 5.96 -15.40
N LEU A 126 -4.97 6.82 -14.72
CA LEU A 126 -4.71 7.17 -13.32
C LEU A 126 -4.82 5.96 -12.39
N LEU A 127 -5.79 5.08 -12.59
CA LEU A 127 -5.93 3.84 -11.82
C LEU A 127 -4.69 2.95 -12.01
N ILE A 128 -4.20 2.79 -13.26
CA ILE A 128 -3.01 1.96 -13.52
C ILE A 128 -1.75 2.57 -12.89
N ASP A 129 -1.56 3.89 -12.98
CA ASP A 129 -0.44 4.55 -12.30
C ASP A 129 -0.54 4.43 -10.77
N HIS A 130 -1.74 4.62 -10.22
CA HIS A 130 -2.03 4.47 -8.79
C HIS A 130 -1.62 3.10 -8.27
N ILE A 131 -2.16 2.02 -8.85
CA ILE A 131 -1.87 0.66 -8.38
C ILE A 131 -0.40 0.27 -8.67
N ARG A 132 0.28 0.93 -9.61
CA ARG A 132 1.71 0.76 -9.85
C ARG A 132 2.53 1.41 -8.74
N ARG A 133 2.16 2.61 -8.27
CA ARG A 133 2.79 3.26 -7.11
C ARG A 133 2.65 2.42 -5.84
N GLU A 134 1.51 1.78 -5.62
CA GLU A 134 1.34 0.86 -4.50
C GLU A 134 2.28 -0.35 -4.56
N ALA A 135 2.42 -0.96 -5.75
CA ALA A 135 3.36 -2.06 -5.95
C ALA A 135 4.81 -1.64 -5.71
N ILE A 136 5.20 -0.43 -6.15
CA ILE A 136 6.51 0.14 -5.89
C ILE A 136 6.71 0.39 -4.39
N ARG A 137 5.70 0.94 -3.70
CA ARG A 137 5.74 1.16 -2.24
C ARG A 137 5.98 -0.15 -1.51
N PHE A 138 5.23 -1.20 -1.82
CA PHE A 138 5.41 -2.52 -1.22
C PHE A 138 6.82 -3.08 -1.47
N ARG A 139 7.34 -2.95 -2.71
CA ARG A 139 8.70 -3.40 -3.03
C ARG A 139 9.76 -2.65 -2.23
N VAL A 140 9.62 -1.33 -2.09
CA VAL A 140 10.53 -0.50 -1.29
C VAL A 140 10.49 -0.89 0.19
N ILE A 141 9.30 -1.17 0.74
CA ILE A 141 9.15 -1.63 2.13
C ILE A 141 9.92 -2.94 2.34
N LEU A 142 9.74 -3.94 1.47
CA LEU A 142 10.44 -5.22 1.60
C LEU A 142 11.95 -5.07 1.42
N LEU A 143 12.41 -4.24 0.48
CA LEU A 143 13.84 -3.96 0.31
C LEU A 143 14.45 -3.30 1.56
N ARG A 144 13.77 -2.31 2.15
CA ARG A 144 14.21 -1.68 3.41
C ARG A 144 14.29 -2.72 4.53
N LEU A 145 13.28 -3.57 4.66
CA LEU A 145 13.20 -4.61 5.68
C LEU A 145 14.30 -5.67 5.51
N GLN A 146 14.54 -6.15 4.28
CA GLN A 146 15.62 -7.10 3.97
C GLN A 146 17.00 -6.55 4.34
N ASN A 147 17.25 -5.27 4.04
CA ASN A 147 18.52 -4.60 4.29
C ASN A 147 18.66 -4.03 5.71
N GLY A 148 17.66 -4.21 6.58
CA GLY A 148 17.69 -3.68 7.94
C GLY A 148 17.74 -2.15 8.01
N ILE A 149 17.26 -1.47 6.96
CA ILE A 149 17.26 -0.02 6.87
C ILE A 149 16.17 0.52 7.80
N LYS A 150 16.58 1.30 8.80
CA LYS A 150 15.69 2.01 9.71
C LYS A 150 15.45 3.42 9.19
N VAL A 151 14.19 3.85 9.20
CA VAL A 151 13.79 5.21 8.88
C VAL A 151 13.39 5.90 10.19
N PRO A 152 13.81 7.15 10.45
CA PRO A 152 13.35 7.90 11.61
C PRO A 152 11.82 7.94 11.69
N LEU A 153 11.24 7.82 12.89
CA LEU A 153 9.79 7.73 13.07
C LEU A 153 9.04 8.91 12.43
N ALA A 154 9.57 10.14 12.58
CA ALA A 154 8.96 11.34 12.00
C ALA A 154 8.95 11.29 10.46
N GLU A 155 10.06 10.85 9.84
CA GLU A 155 10.15 10.68 8.39
C GLU A 155 9.22 9.55 7.91
N GLN A 156 9.14 8.44 8.66
CA GLN A 156 8.24 7.34 8.34
C GLN A 156 6.78 7.79 8.39
N ALA A 157 6.36 8.50 9.45
CA ALA A 157 5.01 9.01 9.59
C ALA A 157 4.64 9.94 8.43
N LEU A 158 5.51 10.90 8.10
CA LEU A 158 5.29 11.81 6.98
C LEU A 158 5.19 11.08 5.63
N GLN A 159 6.08 10.10 5.38
CA GLN A 159 6.05 9.31 4.15
C GLN A 159 4.77 8.46 4.02
N GLU A 160 4.24 7.93 5.13
CA GLU A 160 2.97 7.20 5.13
C GLU A 160 1.80 8.14 4.87
N GLU A 161 1.72 9.29 5.55
CA GLU A 161 0.66 10.28 5.36
C GLU A 161 0.59 10.78 3.91
N ILE A 162 1.72 11.27 3.36
CA ILE A 162 1.76 11.76 1.97
C ILE A 162 1.33 10.67 0.98
N PHE A 163 1.76 9.42 1.21
CA PHE A 163 1.39 8.30 0.36
C PHE A 163 -0.11 8.02 0.45
N TRP A 164 -0.64 7.77 1.65
CA TRP A 164 -2.02 7.36 1.83
C TRP A 164 -3.02 8.46 1.53
N LEU A 165 -2.74 9.73 1.85
CA LEU A 165 -3.61 10.85 1.50
C LEU A 165 -3.82 10.94 -0.02
N ARG A 166 -2.75 10.75 -0.80
CA ARG A 166 -2.86 10.68 -2.25
C ARG A 166 -3.70 9.48 -2.72
N ILE A 167 -3.44 8.30 -2.16
CA ILE A 167 -4.19 7.07 -2.51
C ILE A 167 -5.67 7.25 -2.19
N MET A 168 -6.02 7.81 -1.03
CA MET A 168 -7.41 8.01 -0.62
C MET A 168 -8.14 9.05 -1.47
N GLY A 169 -7.48 10.16 -1.83
CA GLY A 169 -8.05 11.14 -2.76
C GLY A 169 -8.34 10.52 -4.12
N GLU A 170 -7.42 9.70 -4.64
CA GLU A 170 -7.60 8.98 -5.90
C GLU A 170 -8.72 7.92 -5.81
N HIS A 171 -8.85 7.20 -4.68
CA HIS A 171 -9.98 6.29 -4.43
C HIS A 171 -11.33 7.00 -4.44
N ALA A 172 -11.42 8.16 -3.79
CA ALA A 172 -12.64 8.97 -3.79
C ALA A 172 -13.01 9.43 -5.21
N LEU A 173 -12.03 9.74 -6.06
CA LEU A 173 -12.28 10.00 -7.48
C LEU A 173 -12.72 8.74 -8.23
N PHE A 174 -12.11 7.58 -7.99
CA PHE A 174 -12.51 6.33 -8.65
C PHE A 174 -13.95 5.95 -8.31
N ILE A 175 -14.36 6.09 -7.04
CA ILE A 175 -15.75 5.87 -6.61
C ILE A 175 -16.69 6.82 -7.38
N ALA A 176 -16.38 8.12 -7.42
CA ALA A 176 -17.21 9.10 -8.13
C ALA A 176 -17.39 8.76 -9.62
N HIS A 177 -16.34 8.27 -10.29
CA HIS A 177 -16.36 7.95 -11.72
C HIS A 177 -16.88 6.55 -12.05
N LEU A 178 -17.05 5.67 -11.06
CA LEU A 178 -17.60 4.32 -11.25
C LEU A 178 -19.06 4.19 -10.80
N LEU A 179 -19.59 5.18 -10.07
CA LEU A 179 -21.01 5.30 -9.77
C LEU A 179 -21.80 5.65 -11.04
N ASP A 180 -23.02 5.15 -11.14
CA ASP A 180 -23.94 5.57 -12.19
C ASP A 180 -24.25 7.07 -12.06
N PRO A 181 -24.26 7.85 -13.15
CA PRO A 181 -24.55 9.29 -13.09
C PRO A 181 -25.89 9.67 -12.44
N SER A 182 -26.83 8.73 -12.27
CA SER A 182 -28.07 8.95 -11.51
C SER A 182 -27.86 9.06 -10.00
N GLU A 183 -26.76 8.53 -9.46
CA GLU A 183 -26.40 8.54 -8.02
C GLU A 183 -25.78 9.88 -7.58
N ARG A 184 -26.43 10.98 -7.96
CA ARG A 184 -25.94 12.36 -7.79
C ARG A 184 -25.49 12.69 -6.36
N PRO A 185 -26.21 12.31 -5.29
CA PRO A 185 -25.78 12.62 -3.92
C PRO A 185 -24.46 11.93 -3.55
N LEU A 186 -24.29 10.67 -3.95
CA LEU A 186 -23.10 9.87 -3.66
C LEU A 186 -21.89 10.36 -4.45
N ILE A 187 -22.09 10.72 -5.72
CA ILE A 187 -21.04 11.34 -6.55
C ILE A 187 -20.55 12.63 -5.90
N LYS A 188 -21.46 13.52 -5.47
CA LYS A 188 -21.10 14.78 -4.81
C LYS A 188 -20.29 14.53 -3.53
N GLN A 189 -20.72 13.56 -2.72
CA GLN A 189 -20.01 13.19 -1.49
C GLN A 189 -18.59 12.67 -1.79
N SER A 190 -18.46 11.82 -2.81
CA SER A 190 -17.18 11.23 -3.19
C SER A 190 -16.21 12.28 -3.74
N VAL A 191 -16.70 13.26 -4.51
CA VAL A 191 -15.88 14.39 -4.98
C VAL A 191 -15.43 15.27 -3.80
N GLN A 192 -16.31 15.54 -2.83
CA GLN A 192 -15.92 16.30 -1.63
C GLN A 192 -14.79 15.60 -0.87
N PHE A 193 -14.88 14.28 -0.67
CA PHE A 193 -13.79 13.54 -0.03
C PHE A 193 -12.47 13.66 -0.82
N ALA A 194 -12.52 13.63 -2.15
CA ALA A 194 -11.31 13.80 -2.97
C ALA A 194 -10.65 15.18 -2.74
N GLU A 195 -11.45 16.24 -2.67
CA GLU A 195 -10.97 17.60 -2.36
C GLU A 195 -10.39 17.71 -0.95
N ASP A 196 -11.04 17.09 0.03
CA ASP A 196 -10.59 17.08 1.42
C ASP A 196 -9.24 16.35 1.54
N PHE A 197 -9.09 15.18 0.91
CA PHE A 197 -7.83 14.44 0.89
C PHE A 197 -6.71 15.19 0.17
N GLU A 198 -7.01 15.88 -0.94
CA GLU A 198 -6.02 16.71 -1.62
C GLU A 198 -5.58 17.89 -0.75
N THR A 199 -6.51 18.52 -0.03
CA THR A 199 -6.19 19.58 0.93
C THR A 199 -5.27 19.07 2.04
N LEU A 200 -5.59 17.92 2.64
CA LEU A 200 -4.75 17.28 3.65
C LEU A 200 -3.37 16.92 3.09
N ARG A 201 -3.31 16.41 1.85
CA ARG A 201 -2.05 16.06 1.19
C ARG A 201 -1.14 17.27 0.95
N LEU A 202 -1.71 18.46 0.73
CA LEU A 202 -0.95 19.71 0.59
C LEU A 202 -0.46 20.29 1.93
N GLN A 203 -1.04 19.84 3.05
CA GLN A 203 -0.61 20.23 4.40
C GLN A 203 0.49 19.33 4.97
N ALA A 204 0.62 18.10 4.45
CA ALA A 204 1.67 17.14 4.81
C ALA A 204 3.00 17.46 4.13
#